data_AF-A0A6N8V142-F1
#
_entry.id   AF-A0A6N8V142-F1
#
_cell.length_a   1.000
_cell.length_b   1.000
_cell.length_c   1.000
_cell.angle_alpha   90.00
_cell.angle_beta   90.00
_cell.angle_gamma   90.00
#
_symmetry.space_group_name_H-M   'P 1'
#
loop_
_entity.id
_entity.type
_entity.pdbx_description
1 polymer ?
#
loop_
_entity_poly.entity_id
_entity_poly.type
_entity_poly.pdbx_seq_one_letter_code
_entity_poly.pdbx_strand_id
1 'polypeptide(L)'
;MTREPERIKELTAWLEADDAKGRATRVLRLRDLLDTMPVPFDGLTFLGGETSQICFDEVRRCYMDGSYVAVVLLSLAYVERELAAVLYAAGWEAAKKAPLGEVLRKAHQDGWLSDLEWRTYQELAHLRNSHAHFRSPGSSESMMARMVEENAYPREVLAKDAKRALRAMARIVRRQSGRRVTLGPPNEEVQG
;
A
#
# COMPACT_ATOMS: atom_id res chain seq x y z
N MET A 1 -30.00 10.97 -34.27
CA MET A 1 -30.63 9.85 -33.53
C MET A 1 -29.61 8.74 -33.38
N THR A 2 -29.04 8.68 -32.17
CA THR A 2 -28.32 7.60 -31.47
C THR A 2 -27.51 6.56 -32.26
N ARG A 3 -26.27 6.94 -32.66
CA ARG A 3 -25.13 6.01 -32.88
C ARG A 3 -24.56 5.43 -31.58
N GLU A 4 -25.13 5.84 -30.45
CA GLU A 4 -24.66 5.50 -29.12
C GLU A 4 -24.75 4.00 -28.78
N PRO A 5 -25.82 3.26 -29.15
CA PRO A 5 -25.88 1.82 -28.90
C PRO A 5 -24.81 1.02 -29.67
N GLU A 6 -24.58 1.35 -30.94
CA GLU A 6 -23.54 0.70 -31.75
C GLU A 6 -22.14 1.03 -31.22
N ARG A 7 -21.91 2.30 -30.82
CA ARG A 7 -20.64 2.70 -30.20
C ARG A 7 -20.39 1.98 -28.88
N ILE A 8 -21.41 1.80 -28.03
CA ILE A 8 -21.28 1.03 -26.78
C ILE A 8 -20.88 -0.41 -27.09
N LYS A 9 -21.53 -1.05 -28.08
CA LYS A 9 -21.19 -2.41 -28.50
C LYS A 9 -19.75 -2.55 -28.98
N GLU A 10 -19.27 -1.60 -29.79
CA GLU A 10 -17.87 -1.56 -30.23
C GLU A 10 -16.90 -1.41 -29.05
N LEU A 11 -17.20 -0.51 -28.11
CA LEU A 11 -16.38 -0.30 -26.91
C LEU A 11 -16.34 -1.54 -26.00
N THR A 12 -17.48 -2.21 -25.82
CA THR A 12 -17.56 -3.46 -25.05
C THR A 12 -16.72 -4.55 -25.70
N ALA A 13 -16.86 -4.78 -27.00
CA ALA A 13 -16.07 -5.80 -27.71
C ALA A 13 -14.56 -5.51 -27.64
N TRP A 14 -14.16 -4.24 -27.70
CA TRP A 14 -12.77 -3.84 -27.53
C TRP A 14 -12.25 -4.16 -26.13
N LEU A 15 -13.02 -3.82 -25.08
CA LEU A 15 -12.66 -4.13 -23.69
C LEU A 15 -12.55 -5.63 -23.44
N GLU A 16 -13.51 -6.43 -23.94
CA GLU A 16 -13.48 -7.89 -23.80
C GLU A 16 -12.24 -8.50 -24.46
N ALA A 17 -11.86 -8.01 -25.63
CA ALA A 17 -10.67 -8.46 -26.34
C ALA A 17 -9.37 -8.07 -25.61
N ASP A 18 -9.32 -6.90 -24.98
CA ASP A 18 -8.17 -6.49 -24.16
C ASP A 18 -8.06 -7.32 -22.87
N ASP A 19 -9.17 -7.47 -22.16
CA ASP A 19 -9.28 -8.30 -20.95
C ASP A 19 -8.85 -9.75 -21.22
N ALA A 20 -9.24 -10.31 -22.37
CA ALA A 20 -8.86 -11.66 -22.76
C ALA A 20 -7.34 -11.84 -22.88
N LYS A 21 -6.61 -10.83 -23.37
CA LYS A 21 -5.14 -10.86 -23.48
C LYS A 21 -4.48 -10.84 -22.10
N GLY A 22 -5.04 -10.07 -21.16
CA GLY A 22 -4.49 -9.87 -19.81
C GLY A 22 -4.82 -10.98 -18.82
N ARG A 23 -5.91 -11.72 -19.03
CA ARG A 23 -6.52 -12.62 -18.03
C ARG A 23 -5.54 -13.65 -17.45
N ALA A 24 -4.81 -14.39 -18.29
CA ALA A 24 -3.87 -15.40 -17.82
C ALA A 24 -2.78 -14.79 -16.92
N THR A 25 -2.26 -13.62 -17.29
CA THR A 25 -1.24 -12.94 -16.50
C THR A 25 -1.81 -12.37 -15.19
N ARG A 26 -3.07 -11.89 -15.18
CA ARG A 26 -3.76 -11.45 -13.97
C ARG A 26 -3.96 -12.60 -12.98
N VAL A 27 -4.30 -13.80 -13.45
CA VAL A 27 -4.40 -15.00 -12.59
C VAL A 27 -3.07 -15.32 -11.92
N LEU A 28 -1.96 -15.25 -12.65
CA LEU A 28 -0.62 -15.48 -12.07
C LEU A 28 -0.27 -14.43 -11.01
N ARG A 29 -0.62 -13.16 -11.23
CA ARG A 29 -0.41 -12.09 -10.25
C ARG A 29 -1.36 -12.19 -9.06
N LEU A 30 -2.58 -12.66 -9.25
CA LEU A 30 -3.50 -12.95 -8.14
C LEU A 30 -2.93 -14.04 -7.24
N ARG A 31 -2.43 -15.15 -7.81
CA ARG A 31 -1.75 -16.19 -7.02
C ARG A 31 -0.60 -15.60 -6.21
N ASP A 32 0.29 -14.87 -6.87
CA ASP A 32 1.47 -14.25 -6.25
C ASP A 32 1.09 -13.16 -5.21
N LEU A 33 -0.02 -12.45 -5.40
CA LEU A 33 -0.59 -11.52 -4.41
C LEU A 33 -1.02 -12.26 -3.15
N LEU A 34 -1.75 -13.37 -3.30
CA LEU A 34 -2.21 -14.18 -2.16
C LEU A 34 -1.03 -14.77 -1.39
N ASP A 35 0.02 -15.20 -2.08
CA ASP A 35 1.26 -15.67 -1.46
C ASP A 35 2.02 -14.55 -0.74
N THR A 36 2.04 -13.34 -1.31
CA THR A 36 2.78 -12.19 -0.79
C THR A 36 2.06 -11.50 0.39
N MET A 37 0.73 -11.43 0.32
CA MET A 37 -0.13 -10.78 1.29
C MET A 37 -1.27 -11.74 1.69
N PRO A 38 -0.99 -12.83 2.44
CA PRO A 38 -2.00 -13.76 2.91
C PRO A 38 -2.76 -13.15 4.08
N VAL A 39 -3.68 -12.24 3.75
CA VAL A 39 -4.64 -11.61 4.65
C VAL A 39 -6.03 -11.80 4.06
N PRO A 40 -7.08 -11.94 4.89
CA PRO A 40 -8.44 -12.15 4.41
C PRO A 40 -8.94 -10.95 3.60
N PHE A 41 -9.94 -11.18 2.75
CA PHE A 41 -10.59 -10.12 1.97
C PHE A 41 -11.59 -9.32 2.81
N ASP A 42 -12.09 -9.92 3.89
CA ASP A 42 -13.18 -9.45 4.72
C ASP A 42 -12.80 -9.52 6.22
N GLY A 43 -13.65 -8.94 7.06
CA GLY A 43 -13.47 -8.95 8.51
C GLY A 43 -12.26 -8.14 9.01
N LEU A 44 -11.70 -7.27 8.17
CA LEU A 44 -10.61 -6.38 8.54
C LEU A 44 -11.14 -5.08 9.16
N THR A 45 -10.42 -4.59 10.17
CA THR A 45 -10.66 -3.28 10.77
C THR A 45 -9.65 -2.28 10.22
N PHE A 46 -10.13 -1.13 9.77
CA PHE A 46 -9.31 -0.04 9.22
C PHE A 46 -9.33 1.16 10.18
N LEU A 47 -8.28 1.32 10.99
CA LEU A 47 -8.22 2.39 11.99
C LEU A 47 -8.07 3.77 11.33
N GLY A 48 -7.42 3.83 10.17
CA GLY A 48 -7.32 5.02 9.34
C GLY A 48 -8.60 5.35 8.56
N GLY A 49 -9.69 4.62 8.79
CA GLY A 49 -11.02 4.89 8.23
C GLY A 49 -11.19 4.48 6.77
N GLU A 50 -12.20 5.05 6.12
CA GLU A 50 -12.64 4.67 4.77
C GLU A 50 -11.53 4.77 3.73
N THR A 51 -10.69 5.81 3.78
CA THR A 51 -9.58 5.95 2.84
C THR A 51 -8.56 4.81 2.97
N SER A 52 -8.32 4.29 4.19
CA SER A 52 -7.45 3.12 4.35
C SER A 52 -8.08 1.87 3.72
N GLN A 53 -9.39 1.68 3.86
CA GLN A 53 -10.12 0.60 3.21
C GLN A 53 -10.00 0.71 1.67
N ILE A 54 -10.22 1.91 1.11
CA ILE A 54 -10.08 2.16 -0.32
C ILE A 54 -8.66 1.85 -0.78
N CYS A 55 -7.62 2.34 -0.09
CA CYS A 55 -6.23 2.02 -0.42
C CYS A 55 -5.98 0.50 -0.38
N PHE A 56 -6.52 -0.21 0.61
CA PHE A 56 -6.40 -1.65 0.72
C PHE A 56 -6.99 -2.39 -0.49
N ASP A 57 -8.19 -1.99 -0.92
CA ASP A 57 -8.84 -2.59 -2.08
C ASP A 57 -8.14 -2.25 -3.40
N GLU A 58 -7.73 -0.99 -3.56
CA GLU A 58 -7.05 -0.52 -4.77
C GLU A 58 -5.66 -1.13 -4.94
N VAL A 59 -4.87 -1.26 -3.87
CA VAL A 59 -3.55 -1.91 -3.91
C VAL A 59 -3.62 -3.29 -4.55
N ARG A 60 -4.65 -4.06 -4.21
CA ARG A 60 -4.84 -5.44 -4.69
C ARG A 60 -5.21 -5.46 -6.16
N ARG A 61 -6.11 -4.56 -6.58
CA ARG A 61 -6.48 -4.39 -8.00
C ARG A 61 -5.27 -3.95 -8.82
N CYS A 62 -4.55 -2.92 -8.37
CA CYS A 62 -3.33 -2.43 -9.01
C CYS A 62 -2.27 -3.53 -9.14
N TYR A 63 -2.10 -4.39 -8.14
CA TYR A 63 -1.15 -5.48 -8.24
C TYR A 63 -1.53 -6.53 -9.28
N MET A 64 -2.81 -6.94 -9.30
CA MET A 64 -3.33 -7.85 -10.32
C MET A 64 -3.16 -7.26 -11.73
N ASP A 65 -3.41 -5.96 -11.89
CA ASP A 65 -3.29 -5.26 -13.17
C ASP A 65 -1.84 -4.89 -13.53
N GLY A 66 -0.91 -5.02 -12.57
CA GLY A 66 0.53 -4.81 -12.78
C GLY A 66 0.93 -3.35 -12.75
N SER A 67 0.10 -2.51 -12.15
CA SER A 67 0.31 -1.10 -11.88
C SER A 67 1.21 -0.94 -10.65
N TYR A 68 2.44 -1.44 -10.73
CA TYR A 68 3.32 -1.62 -9.57
C TYR A 68 3.74 -0.32 -8.89
N VAL A 69 3.88 0.79 -9.63
CA VAL A 69 4.12 2.11 -9.02
C VAL A 69 2.95 2.48 -8.09
N ALA A 70 1.71 2.32 -8.56
CA ALA A 70 0.52 2.57 -7.75
C ALA A 70 0.48 1.67 -6.51
N VAL A 71 0.87 0.39 -6.63
CA VAL A 71 0.98 -0.52 -5.48
C VAL A 71 1.92 0.03 -4.41
N VAL A 72 3.10 0.53 -4.78
CA VAL A 72 4.06 1.11 -3.81
C VAL A 72 3.47 2.33 -3.13
N LEU A 73 2.89 3.26 -3.90
CA LEU A 73 2.32 4.51 -3.38
C LEU A 73 1.16 4.24 -2.43
N LEU A 74 0.18 3.44 -2.86
CA LEU A 74 -1.03 3.15 -2.08
C LEU A 74 -0.73 2.28 -0.85
N SER A 75 0.24 1.34 -0.94
CA SER A 75 0.66 0.55 0.23
C SER A 75 1.25 1.44 1.33
N LEU A 76 2.04 2.44 0.96
CA LEU A 76 2.62 3.36 1.93
C LEU A 76 1.61 4.38 2.45
N ALA A 77 0.67 4.83 1.61
CA ALA A 77 -0.46 5.64 2.06
C ALA A 77 -1.30 4.87 3.10
N TYR A 78 -1.59 3.59 2.86
CA TYR A 78 -2.25 2.71 3.83
C TYR A 78 -1.47 2.66 5.15
N VAL A 79 -0.17 2.34 5.10
CA VAL A 79 0.69 2.23 6.29
C VAL A 79 0.73 3.53 7.08
N GLU A 80 0.87 4.67 6.40
CA GLU A 80 0.88 6.01 7.01
C GLU A 80 -0.40 6.25 7.80
N ARG A 81 -1.55 6.04 7.17
CA ARG A 81 -2.86 6.30 7.79
C ARG A 81 -3.14 5.39 8.97
N GLU A 82 -2.82 4.11 8.83
CA GLU A 82 -3.03 3.14 9.90
C GLU A 82 -2.13 3.41 11.13
N LEU A 83 -0.86 3.75 10.91
CA LEU A 83 0.04 4.13 12.00
C LEU A 83 -0.34 5.48 12.61
N ALA A 84 -0.72 6.46 11.79
CA ALA A 84 -1.19 7.75 12.28
C ALA A 84 -2.44 7.59 13.14
N ALA A 85 -3.42 6.78 12.73
CA ALA A 85 -4.63 6.51 13.50
C ALA A 85 -4.32 5.86 14.85
N VAL A 86 -3.41 4.89 14.85
CA VAL A 86 -2.91 4.25 16.07
C VAL A 86 -2.26 5.27 17.03
N LEU A 87 -1.36 6.09 16.52
CA LEU A 87 -0.66 7.07 17.34
C LEU A 87 -1.60 8.18 17.83
N TYR A 88 -2.57 8.55 17.00
CA TYR A 88 -3.63 9.47 17.37
C TYR A 88 -4.46 8.92 18.54
N ALA A 89 -4.88 7.66 18.46
CA ALA A 89 -5.59 6.99 19.54
C ALA A 89 -4.75 6.86 20.83
N ALA A 90 -3.42 6.86 20.71
CA ALA A 90 -2.48 6.90 21.84
C ALA A 90 -2.21 8.32 22.39
N GLY A 91 -2.91 9.35 21.89
CA GLY A 91 -2.82 10.73 22.37
C GLY A 91 -1.84 11.63 21.60
N TRP A 92 -1.23 11.15 20.50
CA TRP A 92 -0.34 11.98 19.68
C TRP A 92 -1.15 12.83 18.69
N GLU A 93 -1.62 13.99 19.12
CA GLU A 93 -2.45 14.91 18.30
C GLU A 93 -1.81 15.31 16.96
N ALA A 94 -0.47 15.40 16.89
CA ALA A 94 0.25 15.75 15.67
C ALA A 94 0.07 14.70 14.55
N ALA A 95 -0.35 13.47 14.87
CA ALA A 95 -0.64 12.42 13.90
C ALA A 95 -1.59 12.85 12.77
N LYS A 96 -2.51 13.79 13.05
CA LYS A 96 -3.49 14.30 12.08
C LYS A 96 -2.88 14.93 10.82
N LYS A 97 -1.65 15.44 10.93
CA LYS A 97 -0.97 16.19 9.86
C LYS A 97 0.48 15.75 9.65
N ALA A 98 0.96 14.80 10.45
CA ALA A 98 2.33 14.33 10.39
C ALA A 98 2.60 13.61 9.06
N PRO A 99 3.67 13.95 8.33
CA PRO A 99 4.06 13.20 7.15
C PRO A 99 4.55 11.79 7.53
N LEU A 100 4.50 10.85 6.59
CA LEU A 100 4.97 9.46 6.74
C LEU A 100 6.27 9.32 7.55
N GLY A 101 7.30 10.12 7.25
CA GLY A 101 8.60 10.02 7.94
C GLY A 101 8.52 10.34 9.43
N GLU A 102 7.64 11.26 9.84
CA GLU A 102 7.39 11.56 11.25
C GLU A 102 6.52 10.50 11.92
N VAL A 103 5.48 10.02 11.22
CA VAL A 103 4.62 8.92 11.69
C VAL A 103 5.45 7.66 11.96
N LEU A 104 6.30 7.26 11.01
CA LEU A 104 7.17 6.09 11.17
C LEU A 104 8.15 6.27 12.34
N ARG A 105 8.73 7.48 12.49
CA ARG A 105 9.70 7.77 13.55
C ARG A 105 9.04 7.68 14.91
N LYS A 106 7.85 8.28 15.05
CA LYS A 106 7.07 8.25 16.28
C LYS A 106 6.60 6.82 16.60
N ALA A 107 6.13 6.07 15.60
CA ALA A 107 5.77 4.67 15.78
C ALA A 107 6.96 3.80 16.23
N HIS A 108 8.18 4.06 15.74
CA HIS A 108 9.39 3.40 16.22
C HIS A 108 9.72 3.79 17.67
N GLN A 109 9.71 5.08 17.99
CA GLN A 109 9.97 5.60 19.34
C GLN A 109 8.99 5.04 20.38
N ASP A 110 7.72 4.86 20.01
CA ASP A 110 6.68 4.32 20.88
C ASP A 110 6.65 2.78 20.90
N GLY A 111 7.63 2.11 20.27
CA GLY A 111 7.75 0.66 20.26
C GLY A 111 6.74 -0.07 19.37
N TRP A 112 5.98 0.65 18.54
CA TRP A 112 5.06 0.05 17.57
C TRP A 112 5.78 -0.59 16.38
N LEU A 113 6.96 -0.08 16.03
CA LEU A 113 7.83 -0.66 15.03
C LEU A 113 9.12 -1.15 15.68
N SER A 114 9.52 -2.37 15.39
CA SER A 114 10.87 -2.86 15.70
C SER A 114 11.94 -2.12 14.86
N ASP A 115 13.20 -2.19 15.24
CA ASP A 115 14.32 -1.62 14.46
C ASP A 115 14.36 -2.14 13.01
N LEU A 116 14.07 -3.42 12.82
CA LEU A 116 14.03 -4.04 11.49
C LEU A 116 12.88 -3.47 10.65
N GLU A 117 11.70 -3.30 11.26
CA GLU A 117 10.56 -2.70 10.58
C GLU A 117 10.80 -1.23 10.27
N TRP A 118 11.32 -0.46 11.22
CA TRP A 118 11.70 0.94 11.02
C TRP A 118 12.63 1.11 9.82
N ARG A 119 13.71 0.32 9.75
CA ARG A 119 14.62 0.32 8.58
C ARG A 119 13.91 -0.07 7.29
N THR A 120 13.07 -1.11 7.34
CA THR A 120 12.28 -1.55 6.18
C THR A 120 11.37 -0.42 5.66
N TYR A 121 10.67 0.29 6.55
CA TYR A 121 9.76 1.36 6.14
C TYR A 121 10.50 2.61 5.68
N GLN A 122 11.67 2.91 6.24
CA GLN A 122 12.54 3.98 5.74
C GLN A 122 12.99 3.70 4.31
N GLU A 123 13.47 2.48 4.02
CA GLU A 123 13.82 2.08 2.65
C GLU A 123 12.64 2.20 1.69
N LEU A 124 11.44 1.79 2.12
CA LEU A 124 10.23 1.93 1.31
C LEU A 124 9.81 3.39 1.11
N ALA A 125 9.98 4.26 2.11
CA ALA A 125 9.73 5.69 1.96
C ALA A 125 10.69 6.32 0.94
N HIS A 126 11.96 5.92 0.93
CA HIS A 126 12.92 6.32 -0.11
C HIS A 126 12.49 5.81 -1.49
N LEU A 127 12.04 4.57 -1.58
CA LEU A 127 11.53 3.96 -2.80
C LEU A 127 10.30 4.70 -3.36
N ARG A 128 9.36 5.07 -2.50
CA ARG A 128 8.21 5.91 -2.87
C ARG A 128 8.67 7.21 -3.49
N ASN A 129 9.67 7.85 -2.89
CA ASN A 129 10.18 9.13 -3.34
C ASN A 129 10.89 9.01 -4.70
N SER A 130 11.58 7.91 -5.00
CA SER A 130 12.18 7.70 -6.32
C SER A 130 11.14 7.47 -7.42
N HIS A 131 9.98 6.93 -7.08
CA HIS A 131 8.85 6.80 -8.01
C HIS A 131 8.00 8.07 -8.15
N ALA A 132 7.89 8.86 -7.09
CA ALA A 132 7.04 10.07 -7.04
C ALA A 132 7.75 11.34 -7.50
N HIS A 133 9.08 11.44 -7.31
CA HIS A 133 9.86 12.62 -7.66
C HIS A 133 10.79 12.35 -8.83
N PHE A 134 10.94 13.35 -9.69
CA PHE A 134 11.91 13.31 -10.77
C PHE A 134 13.33 13.06 -10.22
N ARG A 135 14.06 12.13 -10.86
CA ARG A 135 15.46 11.84 -10.60
C ARG A 135 16.27 12.15 -11.85
N SER A 136 17.43 12.77 -11.68
CA SER A 136 18.35 12.98 -12.79
C SER A 136 18.87 11.63 -13.31
N PRO A 137 19.20 11.51 -14.61
CA PRO A 137 19.67 10.25 -15.19
C PRO A 137 20.93 9.66 -14.52
N GLY A 138 21.78 10.50 -13.91
CA GLY A 138 22.98 10.06 -13.19
C GLY A 138 22.76 9.70 -11.71
N SER A 139 21.51 9.80 -11.21
CA SER A 139 21.20 9.40 -9.84
C SER A 139 21.20 7.87 -9.71
N SER A 140 21.81 7.37 -8.64
CA SER A 140 21.73 5.94 -8.25
C SER A 140 20.30 5.48 -7.99
N GLU A 141 19.38 6.40 -7.69
CA GLU A 141 17.97 6.11 -7.46
C GLU A 141 17.13 6.11 -8.75
N SER A 142 17.73 6.43 -9.90
CA SER A 142 17.03 6.40 -11.18
C SER A 142 16.66 4.96 -11.57
N MET A 143 15.55 4.80 -12.30
CA MET A 143 15.14 3.49 -12.82
C MET A 143 16.26 2.82 -13.65
N MET A 144 16.98 3.61 -14.46
CA MET A 144 18.09 3.12 -15.28
C MET A 144 19.24 2.58 -14.42
N ALA A 145 19.66 3.30 -13.38
CA ALA A 145 20.71 2.83 -12.48
C ALA A 145 20.32 1.51 -11.80
N ARG A 146 19.07 1.42 -11.34
CA ARG A 146 18.54 0.21 -10.68
C ARG A 146 18.41 -0.98 -11.63
N MET A 147 18.02 -0.78 -12.87
CA MET A 147 17.99 -1.85 -13.88
C MET A 147 19.38 -2.44 -14.12
N VAL A 148 20.41 -1.59 -14.17
CA VAL A 148 21.80 -2.02 -14.34
C VAL A 148 22.30 -2.76 -13.11
N GLU A 149 22.05 -2.23 -11.91
CA GLU A 149 22.45 -2.84 -10.65
C GLU A 149 21.77 -4.20 -10.42
N GLU A 150 20.47 -4.29 -10.70
CA GLU A 150 19.67 -5.50 -10.47
C GLU A 150 19.74 -6.50 -11.65
N ASN A 151 20.41 -6.13 -12.75
CA ASN A 151 20.43 -6.88 -14.01
C ASN A 151 19.02 -7.37 -14.43
N ALA A 152 18.06 -6.45 -14.43
CA ALA A 152 16.65 -6.74 -14.57
C ALA A 152 15.92 -5.71 -15.44
N TYR A 153 14.82 -6.14 -16.08
CA TYR A 153 13.96 -5.24 -16.83
C TYR A 153 13.16 -4.32 -15.90
N PRO A 154 12.75 -3.11 -16.35
CA PRO A 154 12.12 -2.13 -15.46
C PRO A 154 10.87 -2.68 -14.75
N ARG A 155 10.12 -3.54 -15.45
CA ARG A 155 8.92 -4.17 -14.92
C ARG A 155 9.20 -5.17 -13.79
N GLU A 156 10.35 -5.83 -13.82
CA GLU A 156 10.77 -6.79 -12.79
C GLU A 156 11.24 -6.06 -11.53
N VAL A 157 12.00 -4.97 -11.71
CA VAL A 157 12.40 -4.04 -10.63
C VAL A 157 11.15 -3.50 -9.93
N LEU A 158 10.18 -2.99 -10.70
CA LEU A 158 8.91 -2.49 -10.18
C LEU A 158 8.08 -3.58 -9.48
N ALA A 159 8.04 -4.80 -10.02
CA ALA A 159 7.33 -5.91 -9.38
C ALA A 159 7.94 -6.26 -8.02
N LYS A 160 9.28 -6.26 -7.92
CA LYS A 160 10.01 -6.51 -6.67
C LYS A 160 9.72 -5.42 -5.63
N ASP A 161 9.69 -4.16 -6.05
CA ASP A 161 9.30 -3.02 -5.21
C ASP A 161 7.88 -3.17 -4.66
N ALA A 162 6.92 -3.46 -5.54
CA ALA A 162 5.54 -3.70 -5.18
C ALA A 162 5.40 -4.85 -4.17
N LYS A 163 6.13 -5.96 -4.35
CA LYS A 163 6.14 -7.07 -3.38
C LYS A 163 6.68 -6.65 -2.02
N ARG A 164 7.74 -5.84 -1.97
CA ARG A 164 8.28 -5.33 -0.69
C ARG A 164 7.25 -4.45 0.02
N ALA A 165 6.59 -3.56 -0.72
CA ALA A 165 5.55 -2.68 -0.18
C ALA A 165 4.33 -3.48 0.33
N LEU A 166 3.85 -4.46 -0.44
CA LEU A 166 2.77 -5.36 -0.04
C LEU A 166 3.08 -6.14 1.24
N ARG A 167 4.30 -6.70 1.36
CA ARG A 167 4.70 -7.43 2.57
C ARG A 167 4.72 -6.53 3.80
N ALA A 168 5.14 -5.27 3.63
CA ALA A 168 5.14 -4.30 4.72
C ALA A 168 3.71 -3.95 5.13
N MET A 169 2.83 -3.63 4.17
CA MET A 169 1.41 -3.42 4.40
C MET A 169 0.74 -4.62 5.09
N ALA A 170 1.03 -5.85 4.64
CA ALA A 170 0.51 -7.09 5.24
C ALA A 170 0.83 -7.20 6.74
N ARG A 171 2.01 -6.75 7.17
CA ARG A 171 2.41 -6.78 8.58
C ARG A 171 1.53 -5.85 9.43
N ILE A 172 1.21 -4.66 8.93
CA ILE A 172 0.29 -3.72 9.61
C ILE A 172 -1.10 -4.33 9.71
N VAL A 173 -1.64 -4.86 8.61
CA VAL A 173 -2.97 -5.50 8.56
C VAL A 173 -3.06 -6.65 9.57
N ARG A 174 -2.06 -7.54 9.60
CA ARG A 174 -2.04 -8.68 10.55
C ARG A 174 -1.93 -8.23 12.00
N ARG A 175 -1.14 -7.19 12.28
CA ARG A 175 -1.01 -6.63 13.64
C ARG A 175 -2.34 -6.09 14.16
N GLN A 176 -3.15 -5.50 13.29
CA GLN A 176 -4.47 -4.99 13.64
C GLN A 176 -5.49 -6.11 13.81
N SER A 177 -5.47 -7.10 12.91
CA SER A 177 -6.37 -8.26 12.97
C SER A 177 -6.13 -9.14 14.21
N GLY A 178 -4.89 -9.22 14.69
CA GLY A 178 -4.52 -9.94 15.92
C GLY A 178 -4.77 -9.15 17.21
N ARG A 179 -4.94 -7.82 17.13
CA ARG A 179 -5.29 -6.99 18.28
C ARG A 179 -6.81 -6.91 18.38
N ARG A 180 -7.41 -7.79 19.18
CA ARG A 180 -8.66 -7.41 19.86
C ARG A 180 -8.34 -6.14 20.64
N VAL A 181 -8.90 -5.02 20.21
CA VAL A 181 -8.73 -3.73 20.90
C VAL A 181 -9.36 -3.91 22.28
N THR A 182 -8.53 -4.18 23.30
CA THR A 182 -8.90 -3.87 24.67
C THR A 182 -8.87 -2.35 24.77
N LEU A 183 -10.00 -1.72 24.47
CA LEU A 183 -10.22 -0.36 24.94
C LEU A 183 -10.03 -0.44 26.46
N GLY A 184 -9.10 0.36 26.99
CA GLY A 184 -8.86 0.44 28.43
C GLY A 184 -10.16 0.77 29.18
N PRO A 185 -10.22 0.50 30.50
CA PRO A 185 -11.43 0.74 31.26
C PRO A 185 -11.87 2.21 31.08
N PRO A 186 -13.18 2.48 30.99
CA PRO A 186 -13.68 3.85 30.97
C PRO A 186 -13.18 4.55 32.23
N ASN A 187 -12.62 5.75 32.06
CA ASN A 187 -12.21 6.59 33.18
C ASN A 187 -13.38 6.71 34.16
N GLU A 188 -13.17 6.21 35.37
CA GLU A 188 -14.01 6.51 36.52
C GLU A 188 -13.92 8.01 36.82
N GLU A 189 -15.10 8.56 37.14
CA GLU A 189 -15.36 9.83 37.81
C GLU A 189 -15.20 11.15 37.03
N VAL A 190 -16.36 11.78 36.78
CA VAL A 190 -16.59 13.12 37.31
C VAL A 190 -17.84 13.06 38.18
N GLN A 191 -17.62 13.17 39.49
CA GLN A 191 -18.65 13.33 40.51
C GLN A 191 -19.45 14.62 40.26
N GLY A 192 -20.77 14.53 40.46
CA GLY A 192 -21.73 15.64 40.53
C GLY A 192 -22.99 15.17 41.23
#